data_AF-A0AAE8SVX9-F1
#
_entry.id   AF-A0AAE8SVX9-F1
#
_cell.length_a   1.000
_cell.length_b   1.000
_cell.length_c   1.000
_cell.angle_alpha   90.00
_cell.angle_beta   90.00
_cell.angle_gamma   90.00
#
_symmetry.space_group_name_H-M   'P 1'
#
loop_
_entity.id
_entity.type
_entity.pdbx_description
1 polymer ?
#
loop_
_entity_poly.entity_id
_entity_poly.type
_entity_poly.pdbx_seq_one_letter_code
_entity_poly.pdbx_strand_id
1 'polypeptide(L)'
;MPPKGTNDLAPRGCEVCHQRDRLLRCTGCLTVYYCSRDHQVSDRPAHKNACVDVKKARAELERIEQKLRTETASGPFGPDIFISQAGHFWSIDETRPYLEARCRLAETIFRRFGFDPGRVDGVQAALDHFMEVSRLARSETMGIRCLIPAFLIRLGRDQEAYDFLKAWAISRGRPDANGGGDMPHPEIKGANVLEPLHNGWTEAGQIDLHDAVVMTVIKFRVLSDLQRMQNAARGLADTFPREITDLIRRELVGSAVVTRPEVLSLDTAELGRLIDSIKFQIKRLFNAVHVRNSHLWEMLLVTLTTGGVRDTDPAETSIPGTRGEAFMTISQSLEAWVEVPNAPHQIKGVIRAMLTDGEVLDRMRAAMMGRR
;
A
#
# COMPACT_ATOMS: atom_id res chain seq x y z
N MET A 1 15.41 26.31 -1.80
CA MET A 1 14.72 25.14 -2.37
C MET A 1 14.14 24.36 -1.20
N PRO A 2 12.82 24.15 -1.12
CA PRO A 2 12.28 23.30 -0.06
C PRO A 2 12.80 21.86 -0.26
N PRO A 3 13.10 21.13 0.82
CA PRO A 3 13.52 19.75 0.71
C PRO A 3 12.38 18.94 0.07
N LYS A 4 12.72 18.09 -0.91
CA LYS A 4 11.80 17.13 -1.52
C LYS A 4 11.33 16.14 -0.45
N GLY A 5 10.23 16.47 0.21
CA GLY A 5 9.50 15.58 1.09
C GLY A 5 8.67 14.59 0.26
N THR A 6 9.18 13.37 0.11
CA THR A 6 8.42 12.12 0.23
C THR A 6 6.98 12.11 -0.32
N ASN A 7 6.85 12.07 -1.64
CA ASN A 7 5.79 11.39 -2.41
C ASN A 7 6.17 11.59 -3.89
N ASP A 8 6.74 10.58 -4.53
CA ASP A 8 7.23 10.65 -5.93
C ASP A 8 6.09 10.65 -6.98
N LEU A 9 4.83 10.72 -6.52
CA LEU A 9 3.69 10.86 -7.42
C LEU A 9 3.58 12.29 -7.97
N ALA A 10 3.46 12.40 -9.29
CA ALA A 10 3.17 13.65 -9.96
C ALA A 10 1.84 14.21 -9.45
N PRO A 11 1.83 15.41 -8.85
CA PRO A 11 0.61 16.04 -8.36
C PRO A 11 -0.28 16.43 -9.52
N ARG A 12 -1.57 16.62 -9.25
CA ARG A 12 -2.52 17.09 -10.26
C ARG A 12 -2.02 18.38 -10.91
N GLY A 13 -1.90 18.36 -12.24
CA GLY A 13 -1.42 19.47 -13.03
C GLY A 13 -1.65 19.22 -14.51
N CYS A 14 -1.41 20.23 -15.34
CA CYS A 14 -1.41 20.05 -16.77
C CYS A 14 -0.29 19.08 -17.19
N GLU A 15 -0.61 18.08 -18.03
CA GLU A 15 0.39 17.12 -18.53
C GLU A 15 1.51 17.76 -19.36
N VAL A 16 1.31 18.98 -19.88
CA VAL A 16 2.27 19.68 -20.73
C VAL A 16 3.07 20.74 -19.97
N CYS A 17 2.40 21.63 -19.22
CA CYS A 17 3.06 22.77 -18.55
C CYS A 17 3.05 22.70 -17.02
N HIS A 18 2.43 21.67 -16.43
CA HIS A 18 2.34 21.43 -14.99
C HIS A 18 1.66 22.53 -14.14
N GLN A 19 1.05 23.55 -14.76
CA GLN A 19 0.18 24.49 -14.06
C GLN A 19 -0.96 23.72 -13.35
N ARG A 20 -1.41 24.23 -12.20
CA ARG A 20 -2.41 23.56 -11.36
C ARG A 20 -3.79 24.22 -11.37
N ASP A 21 -3.89 25.41 -11.94
CA ASP A 21 -5.14 26.17 -12.01
C ASP A 21 -5.91 25.89 -13.30
N ARG A 22 -7.24 26.07 -13.26
CA ARG A 22 -8.14 26.02 -14.43
C ARG A 22 -7.94 24.77 -15.29
N LEU A 23 -7.86 23.62 -14.62
CA LEU A 23 -7.63 22.34 -15.25
C LEU A 23 -8.92 21.74 -15.82
N LEU A 24 -8.82 21.29 -17.07
CA LEU A 24 -9.81 20.52 -17.80
C LEU A 24 -9.41 19.05 -17.73
N ARG A 25 -10.31 18.20 -17.21
CA ARG A 25 -10.11 16.76 -17.17
C ARG A 25 -10.31 16.17 -18.57
N CYS A 26 -9.45 15.26 -19.00
CA CYS A 26 -9.63 14.53 -20.26
C CYS A 26 -10.96 13.76 -20.22
N THR A 27 -11.90 14.08 -21.10
CA THR A 27 -13.21 13.40 -21.18
C THR A 27 -13.11 11.94 -21.67
N GLY A 28 -11.98 11.57 -22.28
CA GLY A 28 -11.69 10.21 -22.72
C GLY A 28 -11.39 9.28 -21.56
N CYS A 29 -10.24 9.42 -20.92
CA CYS A 29 -9.83 8.53 -19.82
C CYS A 29 -10.37 8.95 -18.45
N LEU A 30 -10.69 10.23 -18.25
CA LEU A 30 -11.00 10.80 -16.95
C LEU A 30 -9.84 10.66 -15.94
N THR A 31 -8.58 10.59 -16.36
CA THR A 31 -7.44 10.39 -15.43
C THR A 31 -6.43 11.54 -15.45
N VAL A 32 -6.29 12.24 -16.57
CA VAL A 32 -5.31 13.33 -16.74
C VAL A 32 -5.97 14.68 -16.98
N TYR A 33 -5.19 15.75 -16.85
CA TYR A 33 -5.66 17.13 -16.85
C TYR A 33 -4.84 18.04 -17.76
N TYR A 34 -5.49 19.07 -18.31
CA TYR A 34 -4.88 20.07 -19.19
C TYR A 34 -5.39 21.46 -18.84
N CYS A 35 -4.56 22.49 -18.90
CA CYS A 35 -5.04 23.87 -18.68
C CYS A 35 -5.74 24.48 -19.91
N SER A 36 -5.61 23.86 -21.08
CA SER A 36 -6.19 24.33 -22.33
C SER A 36 -6.43 23.19 -23.32
N ARG A 37 -7.25 23.46 -24.34
CA ARG A 37 -7.44 22.54 -25.47
C ARG A 37 -6.15 22.35 -26.27
N ASP A 38 -5.32 23.38 -26.38
CA ASP A 38 -4.06 23.32 -27.14
C ASP A 38 -3.07 22.34 -26.50
N HIS A 39 -2.94 22.36 -25.17
CA HIS A 39 -2.11 21.37 -24.46
C HIS A 39 -2.68 19.96 -24.57
N GLN A 40 -4.00 19.80 -24.55
CA GLN A 40 -4.62 18.49 -24.80
C GLN A 40 -4.32 17.96 -26.22
N VAL A 41 -4.36 18.83 -27.24
CA VAL A 41 -4.04 18.46 -28.62
C VAL A 41 -2.55 18.14 -28.77
N SER A 42 -1.69 18.92 -28.13
CA SER A 42 -0.23 18.73 -28.15
C SER A 42 0.18 17.40 -27.51
N ASP A 43 -0.44 17.02 -26.39
CA ASP A 43 -0.13 15.77 -25.67
C ASP A 43 -0.79 14.53 -26.32
N ARG A 44 -1.77 14.72 -27.21
CA ARG A 44 -2.54 13.64 -27.82
C ARG A 44 -1.69 12.50 -28.39
N PRO A 45 -0.57 12.71 -29.11
CA PRO A 45 0.24 11.61 -29.64
C PRO A 45 0.78 10.68 -28.56
N ALA A 46 1.24 11.22 -27.43
CA ALA A 46 1.75 10.43 -26.30
C ALA A 46 0.61 9.83 -25.47
N HIS A 47 -0.47 10.58 -25.27
CA HIS A 47 -1.60 10.19 -24.42
C HIS A 47 -2.56 9.17 -25.05
N LYS A 48 -2.70 9.16 -26.39
CA LYS A 48 -3.79 8.47 -27.10
C LYS A 48 -3.95 7.00 -26.72
N ASN A 49 -2.87 6.24 -26.64
CA ASN A 49 -2.96 4.79 -26.38
C ASN A 49 -3.47 4.51 -24.97
N ALA A 50 -2.85 5.15 -23.97
CA ALA A 50 -3.28 5.08 -22.57
C ALA A 50 -4.75 5.55 -22.41
N CYS A 51 -5.12 6.62 -23.11
CA CYS A 51 -6.48 7.14 -23.11
C CYS A 51 -7.50 6.12 -23.64
N VAL A 52 -7.20 5.48 -24.77
CA VAL A 52 -8.09 4.53 -25.42
C VAL A 52 -8.29 3.30 -24.55
N ASP A 53 -7.23 2.80 -23.91
CA ASP A 53 -7.32 1.61 -23.06
C ASP A 53 -8.23 1.84 -21.85
N VAL A 54 -8.02 2.94 -21.11
CA VAL A 54 -8.87 3.28 -19.97
C VAL A 54 -10.31 3.55 -20.43
N LYS A 55 -10.50 4.25 -21.56
CA LYS A 55 -11.84 4.50 -22.11
C LYS A 55 -12.57 3.20 -22.44
N LYS A 56 -11.89 2.22 -23.05
CA LYS A 56 -12.47 0.90 -23.38
C LYS A 56 -12.82 0.12 -22.12
N ALA A 57 -11.90 0.03 -21.16
CA ALA A 57 -12.14 -0.67 -19.90
C ALA A 57 -13.33 -0.07 -19.14
N ARG A 58 -13.46 1.26 -19.14
CA ARG A 58 -14.58 1.95 -18.50
C ARG A 58 -15.91 1.70 -19.22
N ALA A 59 -15.94 1.80 -20.55
CA ALA A 59 -17.14 1.51 -21.33
C ALA A 59 -17.62 0.06 -21.12
N GLU A 60 -16.70 -0.88 -20.96
CA GLU A 60 -17.04 -2.28 -20.65
C GLU A 60 -17.63 -2.44 -19.25
N LEU A 61 -17.03 -1.79 -18.25
CA LEU A 61 -17.61 -1.76 -16.89
C LEU A 61 -19.02 -1.15 -16.89
N GLU A 62 -19.22 -0.01 -17.55
CA GLU A 62 -20.52 0.66 -17.67
C GLU A 62 -21.57 -0.27 -18.31
N ARG A 63 -21.20 -0.99 -19.38
CA ARG A 63 -22.07 -1.95 -20.06
C ARG A 63 -22.46 -3.12 -19.16
N ILE A 64 -21.49 -3.71 -18.45
CA ILE A 64 -21.73 -4.83 -17.52
C ILE A 64 -22.59 -4.36 -16.34
N GLU A 65 -22.31 -3.18 -15.78
CA GLU A 65 -23.09 -2.61 -14.69
C GLU A 65 -24.54 -2.37 -15.10
N GLN A 66 -24.77 -1.76 -16.27
CA GLN A 66 -26.11 -1.52 -16.78
C GLN A 66 -26.88 -2.84 -16.99
N LYS A 67 -26.20 -3.85 -17.56
CA LYS A 67 -26.78 -5.19 -17.73
C LYS A 67 -27.19 -5.77 -16.37
N LEU A 68 -26.27 -5.77 -15.40
CA LEU A 68 -26.50 -6.29 -14.05
C LEU A 68 -27.69 -5.58 -13.37
N ARG A 69 -27.76 -4.25 -13.44
CA ARG A 69 -28.90 -3.48 -12.89
C ARG A 69 -30.22 -3.85 -13.56
N THR A 70 -30.21 -4.04 -14.88
CA THR A 70 -31.42 -4.36 -15.64
C THR A 70 -31.93 -5.77 -15.30
N GLU A 71 -31.03 -6.75 -15.19
CA GLU A 71 -31.38 -8.14 -14.90
C GLU A 71 -31.81 -8.35 -13.44
N THR A 72 -31.27 -7.55 -12.52
CA THR A 72 -31.57 -7.68 -11.08
C THR A 72 -32.75 -6.84 -10.61
N ALA A 73 -33.19 -5.85 -11.39
CA ALA A 73 -34.27 -4.91 -11.04
C ALA A 73 -35.56 -5.58 -10.55
N SER A 74 -35.95 -6.70 -11.17
CA SER A 74 -37.13 -7.50 -10.81
C SER A 74 -36.77 -8.87 -10.22
N GLY A 75 -35.49 -9.09 -9.93
CA GLY A 75 -34.95 -10.35 -9.43
C GLY A 75 -35.00 -10.48 -7.91
N PRO A 76 -34.57 -11.63 -7.36
CA PRO A 76 -34.62 -11.92 -5.92
C PRO A 76 -33.75 -10.99 -5.06
N PHE A 77 -32.79 -10.28 -5.67
CA PHE A 77 -31.88 -9.35 -4.98
C PHE A 77 -32.39 -7.90 -4.94
N GLY A 78 -33.47 -7.60 -5.66
CA GLY A 78 -34.06 -6.26 -5.78
C GLY A 78 -33.25 -5.27 -6.62
N PRO A 79 -33.73 -4.02 -6.74
CA PRO A 79 -33.17 -3.01 -7.66
C PRO A 79 -31.81 -2.44 -7.21
N ASP A 80 -31.40 -2.66 -5.97
CA ASP A 80 -30.16 -2.13 -5.42
C ASP A 80 -29.23 -3.24 -4.92
N ILE A 81 -28.88 -4.15 -5.83
CA ILE A 81 -27.96 -5.26 -5.55
C ILE A 81 -26.62 -4.80 -4.97
N PHE A 82 -26.12 -3.61 -5.34
CA PHE A 82 -24.84 -3.05 -4.87
C PHE A 82 -24.83 -2.64 -3.39
N ILE A 83 -26.02 -2.46 -2.81
CA ILE A 83 -26.20 -2.24 -1.38
C ILE A 83 -26.66 -3.53 -0.73
N SER A 84 -27.72 -4.17 -1.25
CA SER A 84 -28.35 -5.33 -0.60
C SER A 84 -27.45 -6.57 -0.55
N GLN A 85 -26.54 -6.72 -1.51
CA GLN A 85 -25.59 -7.84 -1.60
C GLN A 85 -24.14 -7.40 -1.41
N ALA A 86 -23.89 -6.20 -0.86
CA ALA A 86 -22.53 -5.75 -0.57
C ALA A 86 -21.79 -6.76 0.34
N GLY A 87 -20.56 -7.11 -0.03
CA GLY A 87 -19.75 -8.14 0.62
C GLY A 87 -19.91 -9.54 0.00
N HIS A 88 -21.05 -9.81 -0.65
CA HIS A 88 -21.44 -11.13 -1.16
C HIS A 88 -21.26 -11.31 -2.67
N PHE A 89 -20.80 -10.29 -3.41
CA PHE A 89 -20.77 -10.34 -4.89
C PHE A 89 -19.97 -11.55 -5.39
N TRP A 90 -18.86 -11.90 -4.76
CA TRP A 90 -18.08 -13.06 -5.24
C TRP A 90 -18.85 -14.39 -5.18
N SER A 91 -19.79 -14.53 -4.23
CA SER A 91 -20.63 -15.71 -4.08
C SER A 91 -21.80 -15.75 -5.06
N ILE A 92 -22.07 -14.65 -5.77
CA ILE A 92 -23.16 -14.52 -6.75
C ILE A 92 -22.55 -14.50 -8.15
N ASP A 93 -22.76 -15.59 -8.89
CA ASP A 93 -22.18 -15.82 -10.21
C ASP A 93 -22.45 -14.65 -11.18
N GLU A 94 -23.65 -14.08 -11.15
CA GLU A 94 -24.09 -12.97 -12.01
C GLU A 94 -23.30 -11.67 -11.77
N THR A 95 -22.75 -11.48 -10.57
CA THR A 95 -22.03 -10.25 -10.22
C THR A 95 -20.52 -10.36 -10.41
N ARG A 96 -19.96 -11.57 -10.59
CA ARG A 96 -18.51 -11.77 -10.84
C ARG A 96 -17.99 -11.02 -12.06
N PRO A 97 -18.68 -11.00 -13.22
CA PRO A 97 -18.22 -10.22 -14.37
C PRO A 97 -18.07 -8.73 -14.08
N TYR A 98 -18.90 -8.17 -13.19
CA TYR A 98 -18.79 -6.77 -12.77
C TYR A 98 -17.53 -6.54 -11.93
N LEU A 99 -17.24 -7.42 -10.97
CA LEU A 99 -16.02 -7.32 -10.15
C LEU A 99 -14.76 -7.43 -11.03
N GLU A 100 -14.73 -8.40 -11.93
CA GLU A 100 -13.62 -8.62 -12.87
C GLU A 100 -13.41 -7.40 -13.77
N ALA A 101 -14.47 -6.82 -14.32
CA ALA A 101 -14.40 -5.62 -15.14
C ALA A 101 -13.90 -4.40 -14.35
N ARG A 102 -14.32 -4.27 -13.08
CA ARG A 102 -13.87 -3.19 -12.20
C ARG A 102 -12.40 -3.34 -11.82
N CYS A 103 -11.93 -4.54 -11.50
CA CYS A 103 -10.49 -4.82 -11.30
C CYS A 103 -9.68 -4.52 -12.55
N ARG A 104 -10.14 -4.97 -13.72
CA ARG A 104 -9.48 -4.69 -15.00
C ARG A 104 -9.35 -3.19 -15.26
N LEU A 105 -10.38 -2.41 -14.95
CA LEU A 105 -10.32 -0.95 -15.05
C LEU A 105 -9.28 -0.37 -14.08
N ALA A 106 -9.29 -0.79 -12.81
CA ALA A 106 -8.33 -0.35 -11.80
C ALA A 106 -6.88 -0.63 -12.23
N GLU A 107 -6.59 -1.85 -12.67
CA GLU A 107 -5.29 -2.25 -13.20
C GLU A 107 -4.89 -1.44 -14.44
N THR A 108 -5.83 -1.20 -15.35
CA THR A 108 -5.56 -0.42 -16.56
C THR A 108 -5.22 1.03 -16.22
N ILE A 109 -5.96 1.66 -15.31
CA ILE A 109 -5.67 3.00 -14.81
C ILE A 109 -4.29 3.02 -14.16
N PHE A 110 -4.02 2.07 -13.26
CA PHE A 110 -2.74 1.98 -12.56
C PHE A 110 -1.57 1.81 -13.53
N ARG A 111 -1.61 0.82 -14.44
CA ARG A 111 -0.54 0.60 -15.42
C ARG A 111 -0.31 1.76 -16.38
N ARG A 112 -1.36 2.53 -16.71
CA ARG A 112 -1.28 3.64 -17.68
C ARG A 112 -0.93 4.99 -17.06
N PHE A 113 -1.35 5.23 -15.82
CA PHE A 113 -1.26 6.55 -15.20
C PHE A 113 -0.74 6.53 -13.76
N GLY A 114 -0.67 5.38 -13.09
CA GLY A 114 -0.19 5.22 -11.73
C GLY A 114 1.17 4.52 -11.60
N PHE A 115 1.70 3.96 -12.69
CA PHE A 115 2.98 3.26 -12.78
C PHE A 115 4.01 4.15 -13.49
N ASP A 116 5.15 4.36 -12.83
CA ASP A 116 6.32 5.23 -13.14
C ASP A 116 6.31 6.13 -14.40
N PRO A 117 6.36 7.48 -14.27
CA PRO A 117 6.08 8.23 -13.05
C PRO A 117 4.59 8.16 -12.76
N GLY A 118 4.23 7.73 -11.54
CA GLY A 118 2.84 7.64 -11.12
C GLY A 118 2.21 9.03 -10.95
N ARG A 119 0.93 9.18 -11.33
CA ARG A 119 0.12 10.38 -11.06
C ARG A 119 -0.74 10.15 -9.83
N VAL A 120 -0.83 11.13 -8.95
CA VAL A 120 -1.68 11.06 -7.75
C VAL A 120 -3.12 10.68 -8.12
N ASP A 121 -3.68 11.30 -9.16
CA ASP A 121 -5.04 10.99 -9.63
C ASP A 121 -5.20 9.59 -10.22
N GLY A 122 -4.16 9.05 -10.86
CA GLY A 122 -4.16 7.69 -11.40
C GLY A 122 -4.13 6.65 -10.28
N VAL A 123 -3.27 6.85 -9.28
CA VAL A 123 -3.18 5.99 -8.09
C VAL A 123 -4.47 6.05 -7.28
N GLN A 124 -5.02 7.25 -7.05
CA GLN A 124 -6.29 7.42 -6.33
C GLN A 124 -7.46 6.76 -7.07
N ALA A 125 -7.60 6.96 -8.39
CA ALA A 125 -8.69 6.35 -9.16
C ALA A 125 -8.62 4.81 -9.18
N ALA A 126 -7.41 4.24 -9.26
CA ALA A 126 -7.24 2.79 -9.15
C ALA A 126 -7.60 2.28 -7.75
N LEU A 127 -7.14 2.97 -6.70
CA LEU A 127 -7.49 2.65 -5.31
C LEU A 127 -9.01 2.68 -5.08
N ASP A 128 -9.72 3.69 -5.59
CA ASP A 128 -11.17 3.80 -5.44
C ASP A 128 -11.90 2.56 -6.00
N HIS A 129 -11.45 2.07 -7.16
CA HIS A 129 -11.98 0.85 -7.73
C HIS A 129 -11.64 -0.39 -6.91
N PHE A 130 -10.40 -0.54 -6.42
CA PHE A 130 -10.02 -1.67 -5.57
C PHE A 130 -10.76 -1.68 -4.24
N MET A 131 -10.95 -0.51 -3.61
CA MET A 131 -11.73 -0.36 -2.39
C MET A 131 -13.19 -0.75 -2.63
N GLU A 132 -13.78 -0.37 -3.76
CA GLU A 132 -15.15 -0.76 -4.10
C GLU A 132 -15.28 -2.27 -4.35
N VAL A 133 -14.31 -2.88 -5.04
CA VAL A 133 -14.31 -4.35 -5.20
C VAL A 133 -14.17 -5.03 -3.83
N SER A 134 -13.32 -4.51 -2.94
CA SER A 134 -13.18 -5.04 -1.57
C SER A 134 -14.46 -4.84 -0.73
N ARG A 135 -15.23 -3.78 -0.97
CA ARG A 135 -16.53 -3.55 -0.32
C ARG A 135 -17.57 -4.55 -0.82
N LEU A 136 -17.59 -4.81 -2.13
CA LEU A 136 -18.59 -5.67 -2.77
C LEU A 136 -18.29 -7.17 -2.65
N ALA A 137 -17.02 -7.54 -2.65
CA ALA A 137 -16.54 -8.91 -2.51
C ALA A 137 -15.55 -8.98 -1.35
N ARG A 138 -16.02 -9.44 -0.19
CA ARG A 138 -15.17 -9.60 1.00
C ARG A 138 -14.22 -10.79 0.90
N SER A 139 -14.54 -11.81 0.11
CA SER A 139 -13.68 -12.98 -0.02
C SER A 139 -12.34 -12.61 -0.65
N GLU A 140 -11.25 -13.20 -0.15
CA GLU A 140 -9.89 -12.94 -0.64
C GLU A 140 -9.62 -13.52 -2.04
N THR A 141 -10.63 -14.06 -2.72
CA THR A 141 -10.49 -14.85 -3.94
C THR A 141 -9.90 -14.07 -5.12
N MET A 142 -10.03 -12.73 -5.12
CA MET A 142 -9.47 -11.88 -6.16
C MET A 142 -8.04 -11.39 -5.89
N GLY A 143 -7.49 -11.64 -4.69
CA GLY A 143 -6.13 -11.19 -4.35
C GLY A 143 -5.92 -9.68 -4.44
N ILE A 144 -6.97 -8.86 -4.32
CA ILE A 144 -6.88 -7.39 -4.38
C ILE A 144 -6.58 -6.74 -3.03
N ARG A 145 -6.89 -7.45 -1.94
CA ARG A 145 -6.76 -6.95 -0.56
C ARG A 145 -5.34 -6.51 -0.27
N CYS A 146 -4.38 -7.30 -0.74
CA CYS A 146 -2.97 -7.02 -0.58
C CYS A 146 -2.55 -5.70 -1.26
N LEU A 147 -3.15 -5.35 -2.40
CA LEU A 147 -2.78 -4.13 -3.12
C LEU A 147 -3.15 -2.85 -2.34
N ILE A 148 -4.31 -2.82 -1.69
CA ILE A 148 -4.92 -1.61 -1.11
C ILE A 148 -3.95 -0.83 -0.18
N PRO A 149 -3.31 -1.46 0.83
CA PRO A 149 -2.34 -0.78 1.69
C PRO A 149 -1.17 -0.14 0.92
N ALA A 150 -0.66 -0.79 -0.13
CA ALA A 150 0.42 -0.25 -0.93
C ALA A 150 -0.02 1.03 -1.65
N PHE A 151 -1.23 1.05 -2.23
CA PHE A 151 -1.79 2.26 -2.85
C PHE A 151 -1.99 3.40 -1.85
N LEU A 152 -2.50 3.10 -0.64
CA LEU A 152 -2.68 4.08 0.42
C LEU A 152 -1.35 4.73 0.83
N ILE A 153 -0.29 3.92 0.99
CA ILE A 153 1.06 4.41 1.33
C ILE A 153 1.61 5.35 0.26
N ARG A 154 1.43 5.00 -1.02
CA ARG A 154 1.87 5.86 -2.14
C ARG A 154 1.16 7.21 -2.19
N LEU A 155 -0.08 7.26 -1.70
CA LEU A 155 -0.85 8.49 -1.56
C LEU A 155 -0.51 9.26 -0.27
N GLY A 156 0.46 8.80 0.53
CA GLY A 156 0.79 9.38 1.83
C GLY A 156 -0.24 9.11 2.93
N ARG A 157 -1.18 8.20 2.71
CA ARG A 157 -2.28 7.83 3.62
C ARG A 157 -1.85 6.67 4.54
N ASP A 158 -0.67 6.78 5.14
CA ASP A 158 -0.02 5.76 5.95
C ASP A 158 -0.88 5.31 7.14
N GLN A 159 -1.59 6.23 7.79
CA GLN A 159 -2.51 5.90 8.88
C GLN A 159 -3.68 5.01 8.40
N GLU A 160 -4.25 5.32 7.25
CA GLU A 160 -5.36 4.54 6.70
C GLU A 160 -4.89 3.16 6.22
N ALA A 161 -3.66 3.07 5.70
CA ALA A 161 -3.03 1.79 5.36
C ALA A 161 -2.86 0.92 6.62
N TYR A 162 -2.42 1.51 7.74
CA TYR A 162 -2.30 0.83 9.01
C TYR A 162 -3.65 0.35 9.55
N ASP A 163 -4.64 1.23 9.54
CA ASP A 163 -6.01 0.92 10.00
C ASP A 163 -6.60 -0.24 9.20
N PHE A 164 -6.44 -0.24 7.88
CA PHE A 164 -6.87 -1.33 7.00
C PHE A 164 -6.17 -2.65 7.36
N LEU A 165 -4.84 -2.66 7.46
CA LEU A 165 -4.08 -3.87 7.82
C LEU A 165 -4.48 -4.42 9.20
N LYS A 166 -4.69 -3.54 10.18
CA LYS A 166 -5.09 -3.94 11.54
C LYS A 166 -6.48 -4.54 11.55
N ALA A 167 -7.44 -3.94 10.84
CA ALA A 167 -8.80 -4.46 10.74
C ALA A 167 -8.82 -5.89 10.18
N TRP A 168 -8.04 -6.15 9.13
CA TRP A 168 -7.88 -7.48 8.56
C TRP A 168 -7.20 -8.48 9.48
N ALA A 169 -6.14 -8.06 10.17
CA ALA A 169 -5.42 -8.92 11.12
C ALA A 169 -6.34 -9.38 12.27
N ILE A 170 -7.21 -8.49 12.76
CA ILE A 170 -8.20 -8.81 13.79
C ILE A 170 -9.30 -9.73 13.24
N SER A 171 -9.80 -9.46 12.03
CA SER A 171 -10.85 -10.27 11.41
C SER A 171 -10.39 -11.71 11.19
N ARG A 172 -9.15 -11.95 10.75
CA ARG A 172 -8.61 -13.31 10.57
C ARG A 172 -8.47 -14.11 11.87
N GLY A 173 -8.34 -13.44 13.01
CA GLY A 173 -8.27 -14.08 14.32
C GLY A 173 -9.60 -14.59 14.85
N ARG A 174 -10.73 -14.34 14.14
CA ARG A 174 -12.05 -14.77 14.59
C ARG A 174 -12.39 -16.18 14.09
N PRO A 175 -12.99 -17.06 14.92
CA PRO A 175 -13.32 -18.44 14.54
C PRO A 175 -14.26 -18.57 13.33
N ASP A 176 -15.04 -17.53 13.02
CA ASP A 176 -15.98 -17.45 11.90
C ASP A 176 -15.32 -16.98 10.58
N ALA A 177 -14.06 -16.52 10.62
CA ALA A 177 -13.34 -16.02 9.44
C ALA A 177 -13.06 -17.10 8.38
N ASN A 178 -12.97 -18.37 8.79
CA ASN A 178 -12.80 -19.51 7.89
C ASN A 178 -14.14 -20.09 7.40
N GLY A 179 -15.27 -19.58 7.87
CA GLY A 179 -16.59 -20.17 7.67
C GLY A 179 -17.58 -19.21 7.02
N GLY A 180 -17.27 -18.66 5.84
CA GLY A 180 -18.24 -17.96 4.97
C GLY A 180 -19.07 -16.88 5.68
N GLY A 181 -18.56 -16.33 6.79
CA GLY A 181 -19.27 -15.42 7.66
C GLY A 181 -19.02 -14.00 7.21
N ASP A 182 -19.96 -13.48 6.45
CA ASP A 182 -20.03 -12.12 5.91
C ASP A 182 -20.23 -11.04 7.00
N MET A 183 -19.32 -10.98 7.97
CA MET A 183 -19.28 -9.96 9.03
C MET A 183 -18.72 -8.64 8.50
N PRO A 184 -19.33 -7.48 8.81
CA PRO A 184 -18.81 -6.18 8.40
C PRO A 184 -17.35 -6.05 8.82
N HIS A 185 -16.50 -5.53 7.93
CA HIS A 185 -15.12 -5.26 8.31
C HIS A 185 -15.15 -4.29 9.49
N PRO A 186 -14.44 -4.56 10.60
CA PRO A 186 -14.37 -3.60 11.68
C PRO A 186 -13.73 -2.34 11.09
N GLU A 187 -14.51 -1.27 10.98
CA GLU A 187 -13.97 0.04 10.60
C GLU A 187 -13.11 0.52 11.75
N ILE A 188 -11.82 0.30 11.63
CA ILE A 188 -10.81 0.88 12.50
C ILE A 188 -10.41 2.22 11.90
N LYS A 189 -10.42 3.26 12.71
CA LYS A 189 -9.94 4.60 12.32
C LYS A 189 -9.04 5.14 13.42
N GLY A 190 -7.85 5.60 13.05
CA GLY A 190 -6.90 6.21 13.96
C GLY A 190 -6.27 5.22 14.95
N ALA A 191 -6.18 3.93 14.62
CA ALA A 191 -5.49 2.98 15.48
C ALA A 191 -4.01 3.37 15.65
N ASN A 192 -3.48 3.10 16.84
CA ASN A 192 -2.14 3.52 17.19
C ASN A 192 -1.06 2.77 16.40
N VAL A 193 -0.52 3.38 15.34
CA VAL A 193 0.57 2.82 14.52
C VAL A 193 1.84 2.51 15.33
N LEU A 194 2.00 3.09 16.52
CA LEU A 194 3.15 2.88 17.41
C LEU A 194 2.95 1.70 18.37
N GLU A 195 1.75 1.14 18.44
CA GLU A 195 1.44 0.02 19.31
C GLU A 195 2.27 -1.25 18.96
N PRO A 196 2.37 -2.21 19.89
CA PRO A 196 3.00 -3.50 19.60
C PRO A 196 2.38 -4.20 18.38
N LEU A 197 3.20 -4.94 17.64
CA LEU A 197 2.75 -5.67 16.45
C LEU A 197 1.68 -6.71 16.79
N HIS A 198 0.66 -6.80 15.94
CA HIS A 198 -0.32 -7.88 16.00
C HIS A 198 0.35 -9.24 15.69
N ASN A 199 -0.13 -10.30 16.33
CA ASN A 199 0.40 -11.66 16.18
C ASN A 199 0.32 -12.16 14.73
N GLY A 200 -0.76 -11.83 14.02
CA GLY A 200 -0.94 -12.14 12.58
C GLY A 200 0.10 -11.53 11.62
N TRP A 201 1.05 -10.71 12.11
CA TRP A 201 2.19 -10.23 11.31
C TRP A 201 3.52 -10.86 11.72
N THR A 202 3.59 -11.58 12.84
CA THR A 202 4.86 -12.06 13.41
C THR A 202 4.86 -13.52 13.87
N GLU A 203 3.72 -14.12 14.21
CA GLU A 203 3.64 -15.48 14.72
C GLU A 203 3.61 -16.51 13.59
N ALA A 204 4.46 -17.53 13.73
CA ALA A 204 4.54 -18.64 12.79
C ALA A 204 3.20 -19.39 12.76
N GLY A 205 2.61 -19.52 11.57
CA GLY A 205 1.30 -20.15 11.35
C GLY A 205 0.12 -19.18 11.26
N GLN A 206 0.29 -17.91 11.66
CA GLN A 206 -0.73 -16.86 11.50
C GLN A 206 -0.31 -15.73 10.55
N ILE A 207 0.98 -15.65 10.24
CA ILE A 207 1.54 -14.59 9.40
C ILE A 207 0.91 -14.55 8.00
N ASP A 208 0.32 -13.40 7.66
CA ASP A 208 0.10 -13.02 6.27
C ASP A 208 1.38 -12.38 5.71
N LEU A 209 1.97 -13.02 4.70
CA LEU A 209 3.24 -12.58 4.15
C LEU A 209 3.15 -11.17 3.56
N HIS A 210 2.06 -10.87 2.86
CA HIS A 210 1.88 -9.58 2.21
C HIS A 210 1.69 -8.46 3.24
N ASP A 211 0.82 -8.67 4.23
CA ASP A 211 0.58 -7.69 5.29
C ASP A 211 1.84 -7.41 6.10
N ALA A 212 2.63 -8.44 6.42
CA ALA A 212 3.89 -8.26 7.14
C ALA A 212 4.90 -7.42 6.33
N VAL A 213 4.99 -7.65 5.01
CA VAL A 213 5.87 -6.87 4.13
C VAL A 213 5.42 -5.42 4.04
N VAL A 214 4.12 -5.15 3.85
CA VAL A 214 3.63 -3.77 3.80
C VAL A 214 3.68 -3.09 5.17
N MET A 215 3.42 -3.81 6.26
CA MET A 215 3.60 -3.28 7.62
C MET A 215 5.05 -2.85 7.85
N THR A 216 6.02 -3.54 7.26
CA THR A 216 7.43 -3.16 7.32
C THR A 216 7.68 -1.81 6.64
N VAL A 217 7.02 -1.52 5.50
CA VAL A 217 7.04 -0.21 4.84
C VAL A 217 6.53 0.89 5.78
N ILE A 218 5.36 0.67 6.41
CA ILE A 218 4.77 1.63 7.36
C ILE A 218 5.73 1.90 8.53
N LYS A 219 6.31 0.85 9.11
CA LYS A 219 7.24 1.00 10.24
C LYS A 219 8.54 1.71 9.84
N PHE A 220 9.06 1.51 8.62
CA PHE A 220 10.19 2.28 8.12
C PHE A 220 9.87 3.77 7.92
N ARG A 221 8.67 4.08 7.42
CA ARG A 221 8.21 5.48 7.27
C ARG A 221 8.07 6.15 8.63
N VAL A 222 7.40 5.49 9.59
CA VAL A 222 7.29 5.96 10.97
C VAL A 222 8.67 6.13 11.63
N LEU A 223 9.60 5.18 11.45
CA LEU A 223 10.96 5.30 11.97
C LEU A 223 11.66 6.55 11.40
N SER A 224 11.52 6.78 10.10
CA SER A 224 12.11 7.94 9.42
C SER A 224 11.54 9.25 9.96
N ASP A 225 10.22 9.32 10.18
CA ASP A 225 9.54 10.48 10.76
C ASP A 225 10.03 10.79 12.17
N LEU A 226 10.09 9.76 13.04
CA LEU A 226 10.57 9.93 14.41
C LEU A 226 12.05 10.35 14.46
N GLN A 227 12.88 9.82 13.57
CA GLN A 227 14.29 10.23 13.45
C GLN A 227 14.41 11.68 12.97
N ARG A 228 13.61 12.12 12.00
CA ARG A 228 13.56 13.52 11.56
C ARG A 228 13.15 14.44 12.70
N MET A 229 12.12 14.07 13.47
CA MET A 229 11.72 14.83 14.66
C MET A 229 12.84 14.91 15.70
N GLN A 230 13.50 13.80 16.01
CA GLN A 230 14.60 13.78 16.99
C GLN A 230 15.79 14.62 16.52
N ASN A 231 16.14 14.53 15.24
CA ASN A 231 17.23 15.31 14.67
C ASN A 231 16.91 16.81 14.64
N ALA A 232 15.66 17.18 14.32
CA ALA A 232 15.21 18.57 14.39
C ALA A 232 15.22 19.09 15.82
N ALA A 233 14.73 18.32 16.79
CA ALA A 233 14.75 18.70 18.21
C ALA A 233 16.19 18.95 18.70
N ARG A 234 17.15 18.09 18.32
CA ARG A 234 18.56 18.29 18.68
C ARG A 234 19.23 19.46 17.96
N GLY A 235 18.97 19.60 16.67
CA GLY A 235 19.64 20.60 15.83
C GLY A 235 19.11 22.03 16.00
N LEU A 236 17.87 22.18 16.49
CA LEU A 236 17.20 23.46 16.61
C LEU A 236 17.08 23.97 18.06
N ALA A 237 17.36 23.12 19.05
CA ALA A 237 17.18 23.43 20.48
C ALA A 237 17.83 24.75 20.91
N ASP A 238 19.02 25.06 20.40
CA ASP A 238 19.78 26.26 20.78
C ASP A 238 19.49 27.46 19.86
N THR A 239 18.75 27.27 18.78
CA THR A 239 18.49 28.31 17.76
C THR A 239 17.08 28.87 17.84
N PHE A 240 16.09 28.04 18.15
CA PHE A 240 14.68 28.43 18.11
C PHE A 240 13.99 28.09 19.43
N PRO A 241 13.03 28.92 19.87
CA PRO A 241 12.12 28.56 20.95
C PRO A 241 11.41 27.23 20.67
N ARG A 242 10.93 26.58 21.74
CA ARG A 242 10.27 25.27 21.66
C ARG A 242 9.06 25.30 20.73
N GLU A 243 8.30 26.39 20.75
CA GLU A 243 7.11 26.58 19.93
C GLU A 243 7.42 26.53 18.43
N ILE A 244 8.51 27.19 17.99
CA ILE A 244 8.94 27.17 16.59
C ILE A 244 9.50 25.80 16.21
N THR A 245 10.25 25.17 17.12
CA THR A 245 10.77 23.81 16.92
C THR A 245 9.62 22.81 16.74
N ASP A 246 8.55 22.91 17.54
CA ASP A 246 7.39 22.03 17.47
C ASP A 246 6.57 22.24 16.19
N LEU A 247 6.46 23.48 15.70
CA LEU A 247 5.89 23.75 14.37
C LEU A 247 6.71 23.09 13.26
N ILE A 248 8.04 23.19 13.30
CA ILE A 248 8.91 22.54 12.31
C ILE A 248 8.77 21.01 12.38
N ARG A 249 8.74 20.42 13.59
CA ARG A 249 8.57 18.97 13.78
C ARG A 249 7.29 18.45 13.15
N ARG A 250 6.19 19.20 13.24
CA ARG A 250 4.90 18.84 12.63
C ARG A 250 5.00 18.74 11.10
N GLU A 251 5.75 19.63 10.46
CA GLU A 251 5.93 19.66 8.99
C GLU A 251 6.89 18.57 8.48
N LEU A 252 7.65 17.92 9.37
CA LEU A 252 8.66 16.91 8.99
C LEU A 252 8.13 15.48 8.91
N VAL A 253 6.88 15.25 9.31
CA VAL A 253 6.33 13.90 9.51
C VAL A 253 5.07 13.64 8.69
N GLY A 254 4.84 12.37 8.36
CA GLY A 254 3.68 11.91 7.60
C GLY A 254 2.40 11.78 8.41
N SER A 255 1.34 11.34 7.73
CA SER A 255 -0.02 11.19 8.28
C SER A 255 -0.10 10.26 9.50
N ALA A 256 0.80 9.27 9.57
CA ALA A 256 0.90 8.32 10.66
C ALA A 256 1.55 8.89 11.94
N VAL A 257 2.13 10.08 11.93
CA VAL A 257 2.69 10.69 13.17
C VAL A 257 2.08 12.06 13.44
N VAL A 258 1.77 12.84 12.41
CA VAL A 258 1.23 14.20 12.53
C VAL A 258 -0.10 14.26 13.29
N THR A 259 -0.88 13.17 13.24
CA THR A 259 -2.19 13.03 13.89
C THR A 259 -2.11 12.72 15.39
N ARG A 260 -0.90 12.67 15.96
CA ARG A 260 -0.63 12.27 17.35
C ARG A 260 0.08 13.39 18.13
N PRO A 261 -0.67 14.36 18.70
CA PRO A 261 -0.11 15.46 19.47
C PRO A 261 0.82 15.00 20.60
N GLU A 262 0.49 13.88 21.25
CA GLU A 262 1.27 13.28 22.33
C GLU A 262 2.67 12.87 21.88
N VAL A 263 2.81 12.40 20.64
CA VAL A 263 4.11 12.02 20.05
C VAL A 263 4.90 13.26 19.65
N LEU A 264 4.22 14.28 19.12
CA LEU A 264 4.83 15.55 18.73
C LEU A 264 5.45 16.29 19.93
N SER A 265 4.85 16.14 21.12
CA SER A 265 5.33 16.80 22.35
C SER A 265 6.51 16.12 23.04
N LEU A 266 6.88 14.89 22.64
CA LEU A 266 7.91 14.11 23.32
C LEU A 266 9.28 14.80 23.29
N ASP A 267 10.05 14.60 24.37
CA ASP A 267 11.43 15.03 24.45
C ASP A 267 12.38 14.11 23.64
N THR A 268 13.65 14.50 23.55
CA THR A 268 14.65 13.76 22.77
C THR A 268 14.91 12.35 23.30
N ALA A 269 14.83 12.14 24.62
CA ALA A 269 15.07 10.86 25.26
C ALA A 269 13.86 9.91 25.10
N GLU A 270 12.65 10.44 25.25
CA GLU A 270 11.38 9.78 24.95
C GLU A 270 11.30 9.35 23.49
N LEU A 271 11.62 10.24 22.55
CA LEU A 271 11.75 9.90 21.13
C LEU A 271 12.78 8.79 20.90
N GLY A 272 13.90 8.81 21.64
CA GLY A 272 14.92 7.77 21.55
C GLY A 272 14.36 6.39 21.91
N ARG A 273 13.63 6.28 23.02
CA ARG A 273 12.98 5.04 23.44
C ARG A 273 11.94 4.56 22.41
N LEU A 274 11.16 5.48 21.85
CA LEU A 274 10.17 5.15 20.84
C LEU A 274 10.83 4.67 19.53
N ILE A 275 11.90 5.34 19.08
CA ILE A 275 12.71 4.94 17.93
C ILE A 275 13.25 3.51 18.12
N ASP A 276 13.76 3.19 19.32
CA ASP A 276 14.30 1.86 19.59
C ASP A 276 13.20 0.79 19.65
N SER A 277 12.01 1.12 20.17
CA SER A 277 10.83 0.26 20.07
C SER A 277 10.44 -0.03 18.61
N ILE A 278 10.40 0.98 17.75
CA ILE A 278 10.07 0.78 16.32
C ILE A 278 11.16 -0.02 15.60
N LYS A 279 12.45 0.23 15.86
CA LYS A 279 13.54 -0.61 15.32
C LYS A 279 13.40 -2.07 15.75
N PHE A 280 13.03 -2.32 17.01
CA PHE A 280 12.78 -3.68 17.50
C PHE A 280 11.61 -4.34 16.77
N GLN A 281 10.50 -3.61 16.56
CA GLN A 281 9.37 -4.11 15.77
C GLN A 281 9.76 -4.42 14.31
N ILE A 282 10.55 -3.56 13.66
CA ILE A 282 11.07 -3.82 12.31
C ILE A 282 11.90 -5.10 12.27
N LYS A 283 12.82 -5.31 13.23
CA LYS A 283 13.59 -6.56 13.34
C LYS A 283 12.68 -7.78 13.48
N ARG A 284 11.61 -7.69 14.27
CA ARG A 284 10.62 -8.78 14.43
C ARG A 284 9.90 -9.09 13.12
N LEU A 285 9.44 -8.08 12.39
CA LEU A 285 8.82 -8.26 11.06
C LEU A 285 9.79 -8.91 10.07
N PHE A 286 11.03 -8.42 10.01
CA PHE A 286 12.06 -8.99 9.15
C PHE A 286 12.31 -10.47 9.43
N ASN A 287 12.45 -10.83 10.71
CA ASN A 287 12.64 -12.22 11.11
C ASN A 287 11.44 -13.09 10.74
N ALA A 288 10.22 -12.62 11.06
CA ALA A 288 9.00 -13.38 10.77
C ALA A 288 8.82 -13.63 9.27
N VAL A 289 9.02 -12.60 8.44
CA VAL A 289 8.99 -12.70 6.99
C VAL A 289 10.08 -13.64 6.48
N HIS A 290 11.30 -13.56 7.01
CA HIS A 290 12.39 -14.44 6.58
C HIS A 290 12.13 -15.91 6.92
N VAL A 291 11.59 -16.19 8.11
CA VAL A 291 11.18 -17.55 8.50
C VAL A 291 10.07 -18.07 7.58
N ARG A 292 9.11 -17.22 7.21
CA ARG A 292 7.99 -17.58 6.32
C ARG A 292 8.39 -17.73 4.85
N ASN A 293 9.30 -16.89 4.37
CA ASN A 293 9.85 -16.91 3.03
C ASN A 293 11.27 -16.30 3.03
N SER A 294 12.29 -17.16 3.04
CA SER A 294 13.69 -16.76 3.21
C SER A 294 14.26 -15.99 2.01
N HIS A 295 13.60 -16.05 0.85
CA HIS A 295 14.03 -15.39 -0.38
C HIS A 295 13.63 -13.92 -0.44
N LEU A 296 12.61 -13.50 0.33
CA LEU A 296 11.92 -12.24 0.11
C LEU A 296 12.83 -11.00 0.26
N TRP A 297 13.52 -10.86 1.39
CA TRP A 297 14.31 -9.64 1.64
C TRP A 297 15.49 -9.47 0.69
N GLU A 298 16.15 -10.58 0.32
CA GLU A 298 17.24 -10.55 -0.65
C GLU A 298 16.71 -10.18 -2.04
N MET A 299 15.61 -10.80 -2.47
CA MET A 299 14.98 -10.50 -3.76
C MET A 299 14.49 -9.04 -3.83
N LEU A 300 13.89 -8.52 -2.76
CA LEU A 300 13.47 -7.14 -2.68
C LEU A 300 14.67 -6.19 -2.79
N LEU A 301 15.74 -6.44 -2.04
CA LEU A 301 16.96 -5.61 -2.07
C LEU A 301 17.59 -5.59 -3.46
N VAL A 302 17.68 -6.75 -4.13
CA VAL A 302 18.16 -6.83 -5.52
C VAL A 302 17.25 -6.03 -6.44
N THR A 303 15.93 -6.23 -6.36
CA THR A 303 14.95 -5.54 -7.20
C THR A 303 15.07 -4.02 -7.07
N LEU A 304 15.16 -3.50 -5.84
CA LEU A 304 15.30 -2.07 -5.57
C LEU A 304 16.66 -1.47 -5.99
N THR A 305 17.70 -2.30 -6.13
CA THR A 305 19.05 -1.82 -6.49
C THR A 305 19.39 -1.98 -7.96
N THR A 306 18.80 -2.97 -8.63
CA THR A 306 19.08 -3.26 -10.05
C THR A 306 17.92 -2.94 -10.98
N GLY A 307 16.74 -2.56 -10.45
CA GLY A 307 15.54 -2.25 -11.23
C GLY A 307 14.94 -3.44 -12.00
N GLY A 308 15.42 -4.66 -11.70
CA GLY A 308 15.10 -5.86 -12.44
C GLY A 308 14.59 -6.95 -11.52
N VAL A 309 13.55 -7.63 -11.97
CA VAL A 309 13.08 -8.86 -11.33
C VAL A 309 13.72 -10.05 -12.05
N ARG A 310 14.21 -11.02 -11.29
CA ARG A 310 14.70 -12.29 -11.85
C ARG A 310 13.51 -13.13 -12.31
N ASP A 311 13.65 -13.82 -13.44
CA ASP A 311 12.70 -14.84 -13.89
C ASP A 311 12.31 -15.76 -12.72
N THR A 312 11.02 -15.87 -12.46
CA THR A 312 10.44 -16.84 -11.54
C THR A 312 9.38 -17.63 -12.26
N ASP A 313 9.28 -18.92 -11.96
CA ASP A 313 8.25 -19.79 -12.51
C ASP A 313 6.85 -19.31 -12.07
N PRO A 314 5.94 -18.97 -13.00
CA PRO A 314 4.56 -18.62 -12.67
C PRO A 314 3.83 -19.70 -11.87
N ALA A 315 4.22 -20.97 -11.97
CA ALA A 315 3.63 -22.06 -11.18
C ALA A 315 3.96 -21.95 -9.67
N GLU A 316 5.04 -21.24 -9.31
CA GLU A 316 5.46 -21.09 -7.92
C GLU A 316 4.75 -19.94 -7.18
N THR A 317 4.03 -19.04 -7.87
CA THR A 317 3.51 -17.80 -7.26
C THR A 317 2.49 -18.01 -6.16
N SER A 318 1.83 -19.17 -6.15
CA SER A 318 0.82 -19.55 -5.16
C SER A 318 1.32 -20.60 -4.17
N ILE A 319 2.62 -20.95 -4.20
CA ILE A 319 3.21 -21.98 -3.33
C ILE A 319 3.94 -21.30 -2.16
N PRO A 320 3.50 -21.51 -0.90
CA PRO A 320 4.15 -20.94 0.27
C PRO A 320 5.65 -21.23 0.36
N GLY A 321 6.45 -20.18 0.57
CA GLY A 321 7.89 -20.24 0.85
C GLY A 321 8.79 -20.35 -0.39
N THR A 322 8.23 -20.30 -1.60
CA THR A 322 8.98 -20.34 -2.86
C THR A 322 9.49 -18.97 -3.28
N ARG A 323 10.34 -18.95 -4.32
CA ARG A 323 10.77 -17.71 -4.97
C ARG A 323 9.60 -17.04 -5.71
N GLY A 324 8.70 -17.83 -6.29
CA GLY A 324 7.49 -17.31 -6.95
C GLY A 324 6.58 -16.53 -6.00
N GLU A 325 6.30 -17.04 -4.79
CA GLU A 325 5.49 -16.31 -3.80
C GLU A 325 6.16 -14.99 -3.38
N ALA A 326 7.48 -15.03 -3.16
CA ALA A 326 8.26 -13.83 -2.84
C ALA A 326 8.17 -12.80 -3.97
N PHE A 327 8.31 -13.23 -5.22
CA PHE A 327 8.18 -12.38 -6.39
C PHE A 327 6.81 -11.72 -6.47
N MET A 328 5.73 -12.47 -6.28
CA MET A 328 4.37 -11.94 -6.31
C MET A 328 4.18 -10.88 -5.21
N THR A 329 4.59 -11.20 -3.99
CA THR A 329 4.48 -10.28 -2.83
C THR A 329 5.27 -8.98 -3.04
N ILE A 330 6.48 -9.10 -3.60
CA ILE A 330 7.30 -7.93 -3.96
C ILE A 330 6.59 -7.11 -5.04
N SER A 331 6.15 -7.74 -6.13
CA SER A 331 5.53 -7.05 -7.27
C SER A 331 4.28 -6.25 -6.88
N GLN A 332 3.50 -6.77 -5.93
CA GLN A 332 2.27 -6.13 -5.44
C GLN A 332 2.51 -4.91 -4.54
N SER A 333 3.72 -4.78 -3.97
CA SER A 333 4.07 -3.71 -3.04
C SER A 333 5.28 -2.87 -3.45
N LEU A 334 5.94 -3.21 -4.57
CA LEU A 334 7.24 -2.66 -4.99
C LEU A 334 7.24 -1.13 -5.07
N GLU A 335 6.21 -0.54 -5.66
CA GLU A 335 6.11 0.91 -5.81
C GLU A 335 6.09 1.62 -4.44
N ALA A 336 5.40 1.04 -3.44
CA ALA A 336 5.40 1.59 -2.08
C ALA A 336 6.79 1.50 -1.43
N TRP A 337 7.61 0.51 -1.81
CA TRP A 337 9.00 0.39 -1.36
C TRP A 337 9.95 1.36 -2.05
N VAL A 338 9.78 1.58 -3.36
CA VAL A 338 10.57 2.55 -4.14
C VAL A 338 10.43 3.95 -3.57
N GLU A 339 9.21 4.32 -3.16
CA GLU A 339 8.89 5.63 -2.59
C GLU A 339 9.36 5.82 -1.14
N VAL A 340 9.88 4.77 -0.47
CA VAL A 340 10.50 4.90 0.86
C VAL A 340 11.91 5.46 0.73
N PRO A 341 12.23 6.60 1.39
CA PRO A 341 13.56 7.19 1.33
C PRO A 341 14.66 6.22 1.74
N ASN A 342 15.62 5.99 0.84
CA ASN A 342 16.76 5.11 1.07
C ASN A 342 16.38 3.68 1.51
N ALA A 343 15.25 3.14 1.04
CA ALA A 343 14.81 1.78 1.36
C ALA A 343 15.93 0.72 1.23
N PRO A 344 16.76 0.67 0.16
CA PRO A 344 17.86 -0.28 0.07
C PRO A 344 18.85 -0.21 1.24
N HIS A 345 19.17 1.01 1.70
CA HIS A 345 20.07 1.23 2.83
C HIS A 345 19.44 0.76 4.14
N GLN A 346 18.16 1.08 4.35
CA GLN A 346 17.42 0.66 5.54
C GLN A 346 17.35 -0.88 5.63
N ILE A 347 16.96 -1.54 4.53
CA ILE A 347 16.89 -3.00 4.42
C ILE A 347 18.27 -3.63 4.71
N LYS A 348 19.32 -3.15 4.05
CA LYS A 348 20.70 -3.63 4.26
C LYS A 348 21.17 -3.46 5.70
N GLY A 349 20.79 -2.36 6.36
CA GLY A 349 21.10 -2.09 7.75
C GLY A 349 20.45 -3.12 8.70
N VAL A 350 19.17 -3.44 8.48
CA VAL A 350 18.47 -4.45 9.28
C VAL A 350 19.04 -5.85 9.06
N ILE A 351 19.30 -6.23 7.79
CA ILE A 351 19.91 -7.53 7.47
C ILE A 351 21.27 -7.67 8.15
N ARG A 352 22.12 -6.64 8.09
CA ARG A 352 23.42 -6.66 8.77
C ARG A 352 23.26 -6.81 10.28
N ALA A 353 22.33 -6.08 10.89
CA ALA A 353 22.09 -6.16 12.32
C ALA A 353 21.60 -7.55 12.76
N MET A 354 20.79 -8.22 11.94
CA MET A 354 20.36 -9.60 12.18
C MET A 354 21.52 -10.60 12.06
N LEU A 355 22.44 -10.37 11.12
CA LEU A 355 23.66 -11.18 10.95
C LEU A 355 24.71 -10.94 12.03
N THR A 356 24.58 -9.93 12.87
CA THR A 356 25.46 -9.71 14.03
C THR A 356 24.87 -10.25 15.32
N ASP A 357 23.56 -10.53 15.35
CA ASP A 357 22.83 -11.05 16.50
C ASP A 357 22.90 -12.58 16.49
N GLY A 358 23.84 -13.17 17.24
CA GLY A 358 24.18 -14.60 17.19
C GLY A 358 22.98 -15.55 17.33
N GLU A 359 22.00 -15.21 18.18
CA GLU A 359 20.77 -15.99 18.34
C GLU A 359 19.85 -16.00 17.10
N VAL A 360 19.85 -14.91 16.32
CA VAL A 360 19.07 -14.81 15.09
C VAL A 360 19.75 -15.60 13.98
N LEU A 361 21.08 -15.53 13.92
CA LEU A 361 21.91 -16.34 13.04
C LEU A 361 21.74 -17.85 13.28
N ASP A 362 21.68 -18.28 14.53
CA ASP A 362 21.50 -19.70 14.87
C ASP A 362 20.07 -20.19 14.60
N ARG A 363 19.04 -19.33 14.80
CA ARG A 363 17.66 -19.62 14.38
C ARG A 363 17.49 -19.66 12.86
N MET A 364 18.13 -18.75 12.13
CA MET A 364 18.15 -18.73 10.66
C MET A 364 18.91 -19.95 10.11
N ARG A 365 20.04 -20.33 10.71
CA ARG A 365 20.79 -21.55 10.37
C ARG A 365 20.00 -22.82 10.67
N ALA A 366 19.30 -22.89 11.82
CA ALA A 366 18.44 -24.03 12.15
C ALA A 366 17.28 -24.19 11.14
N ALA A 367 16.67 -23.08 10.70
CA ALA A 367 15.65 -23.09 9.65
C ALA A 367 16.22 -23.49 8.27
N MET A 368 17.48 -23.13 7.97
CA MET A 368 18.19 -23.58 6.75
C MET A 368 18.61 -25.05 6.82
N MET A 369 18.94 -25.59 8.00
CA MET A 369 19.33 -26.99 8.19
C MET A 369 18.15 -27.96 8.29
N GLY A 370 16.93 -27.47 8.56
CA GLY A 370 15.69 -28.26 8.56
C GLY A 370 15.11 -28.59 7.17
N ARG A 371 15.79 -28.21 6.08
CA ARG A 371 15.43 -28.57 4.70
C ARG A 371 16.55 -29.40 4.08
N ARG A 372 16.51 -30.72 4.29
CA ARG A 372 17.12 -31.71 3.41
C ARG A 372 16.05 -32.71 3.01
#